data_AF-A0A7R6ZZZ4-F1
#
_entry.id   AF-A0A7R6ZZZ4-F1
#
_cell.length_a   1.000
_cell.length_b   1.000
_cell.length_c   1.000
_cell.angle_alpha   90.00
_cell.angle_beta   90.00
_cell.angle_gamma   90.00
#
_symmetry.space_group_name_H-M   'P 1'
#
loop_
_entity.id
_entity.type
_entity.pdbx_description
1 polymer ?
#
loop_
_entity_poly.entity_id
_entity_poly.type
_entity_poly.pdbx_seq_one_letter_code
_entity_poly.pdbx_strand_id
1 'polypeptide(L)'
;MFSKKLVWAFFFAFLFVSFVAFYSNLPEPKNKRVYTELLQYFPYKIQKELGGIDIVDKRTGKDLDIANAQVYLAYDALLKKWGKKHLQLKGSELIVLDDNGKKVGQITLHTQKELAWVRKFFGF
;
A
#
# COMPACT_ATOMS: atom_id res chain seq x y z
N MET A 1 26.63 10.14 38.90
CA MET A 1 27.09 10.52 37.54
C MET A 1 26.89 9.33 36.61
N PHE A 2 26.10 9.45 35.55
CA PHE A 2 25.94 8.37 34.57
C PHE A 2 27.24 8.10 33.83
N SER A 3 27.59 6.84 33.60
CA SER A 3 28.81 6.50 32.86
C SER A 3 28.63 6.85 31.38
N LYS A 4 29.68 7.37 30.73
CA LYS A 4 29.65 7.69 29.30
C LYS A 4 29.22 6.49 28.45
N LYS A 5 29.59 5.27 28.86
CA LYS A 5 29.19 4.01 28.22
C LYS A 5 27.68 3.76 28.28
N LEU A 6 27.05 4.07 29.41
CA LEU A 6 25.60 3.94 29.57
C LEU A 6 24.86 4.95 28.68
N VAL A 7 25.35 6.18 28.59
CA VAL A 7 24.79 7.19 27.68
C VAL A 7 24.88 6.73 26.21
N TRP A 8 26.02 6.18 25.79
CA TRP A 8 26.16 5.60 24.45
C TRP A 8 25.24 4.40 24.22
N ALA A 9 25.07 3.52 25.21
CA ALA A 9 24.17 2.37 25.10
C ALA A 9 22.72 2.82 24.90
N PHE A 10 22.24 3.79 25.68
CA PHE A 10 20.90 4.36 25.49
C PHE A 10 20.75 5.07 24.14
N PHE A 11 21.79 5.79 23.70
CA PHE A 11 21.79 6.44 22.40
C PHE A 11 21.62 5.44 21.24
N PHE A 12 22.40 4.35 21.23
CA PHE A 12 22.26 3.33 20.19
C PHE A 12 20.94 2.57 20.27
N ALA A 13 20.44 2.28 21.47
CA ALA A 13 19.11 1.68 21.65
C ALA A 13 18.02 2.58 21.07
N PHE A 14 18.07 3.88 21.35
CA PHE A 14 17.12 4.86 20.82
C PHE A 14 17.21 4.99 19.29
N LEU A 15 18.42 5.03 18.73
CA LEU A 15 18.62 5.05 17.28
C LEU A 15 18.04 3.79 16.63
N PHE A 16 18.27 2.62 17.22
CA PHE A 16 17.76 1.36 16.67
C PHE A 16 16.22 1.34 16.64
N VAL A 17 15.57 1.70 17.76
CA VAL A 17 14.09 1.76 17.83
C VAL A 17 13.55 2.81 16.85
N SER A 18 14.19 3.98 16.76
CA SER A 18 13.79 5.04 15.82
C SER A 18 13.93 4.59 14.36
N PHE A 19 14.99 3.87 14.03
CA PHE A 19 15.22 3.35 12.69
C PHE A 19 14.18 2.30 12.30
N VAL A 20 13.89 1.35 13.20
CA VAL A 20 12.84 0.33 12.99
C VAL A 20 11.47 0.99 12.81
N ALA A 21 11.15 1.97 13.66
CA ALA A 21 9.88 2.71 13.57
C ALA A 21 9.78 3.49 12.26
N PHE A 22 10.86 4.13 11.82
CA PHE A 22 10.89 4.84 10.54
C PHE A 22 10.69 3.90 9.36
N TYR A 23 11.48 2.81 9.29
CA TYR A 23 11.43 1.87 8.17
C TYR A 23 10.08 1.17 8.04
N SER A 24 9.43 0.84 9.16
CA SER A 24 8.12 0.19 9.17
C SER A 24 6.97 1.09 8.69
N ASN A 25 7.17 2.41 8.66
CA ASN A 25 6.18 3.38 8.18
C ASN A 25 6.40 3.79 6.72
N LEU A 26 7.43 3.25 6.05
CA LEU A 26 7.64 3.52 4.63
C LEU A 26 6.66 2.71 3.78
N PRO A 27 5.91 3.35 2.85
CA PRO A 27 5.06 2.63 1.94
C PRO A 27 5.89 1.72 1.03
N GLU A 28 5.32 0.57 0.66
CA GLU A 28 6.03 -0.38 -0.20
C GLU A 28 6.28 0.23 -1.59
N PRO A 29 7.47 -0.01 -2.19
CA PRO A 29 7.74 0.44 -3.55
C PRO A 29 6.79 -0.24 -4.53
N LYS A 30 6.04 0.57 -5.27
CA LYS A 30 5.02 0.12 -6.23
C LYS A 30 5.60 -0.09 -7.63
N ASN A 31 5.17 -1.14 -8.33
CA ASN A 31 5.45 -1.26 -9.75
C ASN A 31 4.60 -0.25 -10.54
N LYS A 32 5.24 0.79 -11.09
CA LYS A 32 4.53 1.93 -11.71
C LYS A 32 3.52 1.50 -12.78
N ARG A 33 3.85 0.57 -13.66
CA ARG A 33 3.00 0.18 -14.79
C ARG A 33 1.75 -0.54 -14.31
N VAL A 34 1.94 -1.67 -13.63
CA VAL A 34 0.84 -2.51 -13.13
C VAL A 34 -0.03 -1.75 -12.14
N TYR A 35 0.58 -0.96 -11.26
CA TYR A 35 -0.15 -0.15 -10.31
C TYR A 35 -1.03 0.89 -11.01
N THR A 36 -0.51 1.61 -12.00
CA THR A 36 -1.28 2.62 -12.74
C THR A 36 -2.45 2.00 -13.48
N GLU A 37 -2.24 0.84 -14.12
CA GLU A 37 -3.33 0.10 -14.77
C GLU A 37 -4.38 -0.42 -13.78
N LEU A 38 -3.98 -0.75 -12.54
CA LEU A 38 -4.92 -1.16 -11.49
C LEU A 38 -5.73 0.00 -10.90
N LEU A 39 -5.21 1.23 -10.92
CA LEU A 39 -5.86 2.40 -10.30
C LEU A 39 -7.27 2.68 -10.79
N GLN A 40 -7.56 2.37 -12.06
CA GLN A 40 -8.90 2.55 -12.63
C GLN A 40 -9.95 1.65 -11.95
N TYR A 41 -9.55 0.46 -11.48
CA TYR A 41 -10.47 -0.52 -10.90
C TYR A 41 -10.69 -0.34 -9.40
N PHE A 42 -9.72 0.22 -8.68
CA PHE A 42 -9.86 0.43 -7.24
C PHE A 42 -11.00 1.40 -6.95
N PRO A 43 -11.76 1.22 -5.85
CA PRO A 43 -12.81 2.14 -5.47
C PRO A 43 -12.28 3.34 -4.66
N TYR A 44 -11.01 3.37 -4.28
CA TYR A 44 -10.44 4.40 -3.42
C TYR A 44 -9.42 5.27 -4.17
N LYS A 45 -9.40 6.58 -3.90
CA LYS A 45 -8.38 7.51 -4.41
C LYS A 45 -7.82 8.36 -3.27
N ILE A 46 -6.54 8.74 -3.38
CA ILE A 46 -5.96 9.77 -2.51
C ILE A 46 -6.31 11.14 -3.09
N GLN A 47 -6.80 12.05 -2.26
CA GLN A 47 -7.16 13.41 -2.64
C GLN A 47 -6.37 14.41 -1.78
N LYS A 48 -5.90 15.50 -2.40
CA LYS A 48 -5.27 16.61 -1.69
C LYS A 48 -6.35 17.63 -1.34
N GLU A 49 -6.31 18.11 -0.11
CA GLU A 49 -7.25 19.08 0.44
C GLU A 49 -6.50 20.21 1.13
N LEU A 50 -7.21 21.29 1.49
CA LEU A 50 -6.61 22.43 2.18
C LEU A 50 -5.95 22.03 3.51
N GLY A 51 -6.48 21.00 4.18
CA GLY A 51 -5.97 20.47 5.46
C GLY A 51 -4.94 19.34 5.35
N GLY A 52 -4.58 18.91 4.13
CA GLY A 52 -3.61 17.83 3.93
C GLY A 52 -3.99 16.84 2.83
N ILE A 53 -3.93 15.55 3.15
CA ILE A 53 -4.25 14.45 2.24
C ILE A 53 -5.26 13.52 2.90
N ASP A 54 -6.22 13.02 2.14
CA ASP A 54 -7.16 12.01 2.63
C ASP A 54 -7.47 10.97 1.54
N ILE A 55 -8.21 9.93 1.92
CA ILE A 55 -8.69 8.86 1.07
C ILE A 55 -10.19 9.02 0.85
N VAL A 56 -10.59 9.09 -0.42
CA VAL A 56 -11.99 9.21 -0.82
C VAL A 56 -12.47 7.90 -1.45
N ASP A 57 -13.64 7.44 -1.02
CA ASP A 57 -14.35 6.36 -1.72
C ASP A 57 -15.04 6.93 -2.97
N LYS A 58 -14.61 6.50 -4.16
CA LYS A 58 -15.16 6.94 -5.46
C LYS A 58 -16.62 6.55 -5.67
N ARG A 59 -17.16 5.58 -4.92
CA ARG A 59 -18.55 5.12 -5.04
C ARG A 59 -19.50 6.05 -4.32
N THR A 60 -19.09 6.56 -3.15
CA THR A 60 -19.94 7.38 -2.27
C THR A 60 -19.52 8.85 -2.24
N GLY A 61 -18.31 9.16 -2.71
CA GLY A 61 -17.71 10.48 -2.62
C GLY A 61 -17.33 10.88 -1.19
N LYS A 62 -17.37 9.95 -0.23
CA LYS A 62 -17.08 10.24 1.18
C LYS A 62 -15.61 10.05 1.48
N ASP A 63 -15.11 10.96 2.30
CA ASP A 63 -13.77 10.92 2.85
C ASP A 63 -13.74 9.93 4.02
N LEU A 64 -12.61 9.24 4.16
CA LEU A 64 -12.42 8.25 5.23
C LEU A 64 -11.82 8.87 6.51
N ASP A 65 -11.48 10.16 6.48
CA ASP A 65 -10.93 10.94 7.60
C ASP A 65 -9.77 10.21 8.28
N ILE A 66 -8.80 9.80 7.46
CA ILE A 66 -7.61 9.10 7.96
C ILE A 66 -6.57 10.14 8.37
N ALA A 67 -6.01 9.98 9.57
CA ALA A 67 -4.93 10.84 10.04
C ALA A 67 -3.79 10.94 9.00
N ASN A 68 -3.41 12.17 8.62
CA ASN A 68 -2.43 12.49 7.58
C ASN A 68 -1.17 11.60 7.59
N ALA A 69 -0.62 11.32 8.78
CA ALA A 69 0.59 10.50 8.95
C ALA A 69 0.44 9.04 8.51
N GLN A 70 -0.79 8.52 8.43
CA GLN A 70 -1.10 7.12 8.14
C GLN A 70 -1.79 6.92 6.79
N VAL A 71 -2.16 7.99 6.09
CA VAL A 71 -2.96 7.95 4.85
C VAL A 71 -2.41 6.96 3.83
N TYR A 72 -1.10 6.98 3.55
CA TYR A 72 -0.51 6.07 2.57
C TYR A 72 -0.52 4.60 3.01
N LEU A 73 -0.30 4.34 4.30
CA LEU A 73 -0.32 2.97 4.86
C LEU A 73 -1.76 2.42 4.87
N ALA A 74 -2.71 3.25 5.29
CA ALA A 74 -4.14 2.91 5.27
C ALA A 74 -4.61 2.67 3.83
N TYR A 75 -4.19 3.51 2.89
CA TYR A 75 -4.51 3.33 1.47
C TYR A 75 -3.97 2.00 0.96
N ASP A 76 -2.70 1.67 1.21
CA ASP A 76 -2.14 0.38 0.81
C ASP A 76 -2.88 -0.80 1.45
N ALA A 77 -3.27 -0.70 2.73
CA ALA A 77 -4.07 -1.73 3.38
C ALA A 77 -5.45 -1.91 2.71
N LEU A 78 -6.11 -0.83 2.29
CA LEU A 78 -7.35 -0.87 1.54
C LEU A 78 -7.17 -1.53 0.17
N LEU A 79 -6.11 -1.17 -0.56
CA LEU A 79 -5.79 -1.78 -1.86
C LEU A 79 -5.51 -3.27 -1.72
N LYS A 80 -4.74 -3.67 -0.71
CA LYS A 80 -4.44 -5.08 -0.41
C LYS A 80 -5.72 -5.85 -0.06
N LYS A 81 -6.56 -5.29 0.81
CA LYS A 81 -7.84 -5.90 1.21
C LYS A 81 -8.77 -6.07 0.01
N TRP A 82 -8.90 -5.04 -0.82
CA TRP A 82 -9.68 -5.11 -2.06
C TRP A 82 -9.08 -6.16 -3.02
N GLY A 83 -7.77 -6.16 -3.20
CA GLY A 83 -7.08 -7.08 -4.10
C GLY A 83 -7.32 -8.55 -3.75
N LYS A 84 -7.34 -8.90 -2.46
CA LYS A 84 -7.66 -10.27 -2.01
C LYS A 84 -9.05 -10.77 -2.45
N LYS A 85 -10.02 -9.87 -2.62
CA LYS A 85 -11.38 -10.21 -3.04
C LYS A 85 -11.54 -10.13 -4.57
N HIS A 86 -10.87 -9.16 -5.20
CA HIS A 86 -11.15 -8.75 -6.57
C HIS A 86 -10.05 -9.08 -7.58
N LEU A 87 -8.91 -9.62 -7.13
CA LEU A 87 -7.82 -9.98 -8.02
C LEU A 87 -7.58 -11.49 -8.00
N GLN A 88 -7.35 -12.05 -9.18
CA GLN A 88 -6.90 -13.43 -9.34
C GLN A 88 -5.66 -13.45 -10.23
N LEU A 89 -4.61 -14.08 -9.73
CA LEU A 89 -3.38 -14.28 -10.49
C LEU A 89 -3.42 -15.65 -11.19
N LYS A 90 -3.42 -15.66 -12.52
CA LYS A 90 -3.33 -16.89 -13.35
C LYS A 90 -2.11 -16.81 -14.25
N GLY A 91 -1.03 -17.48 -13.86
CA GLY A 91 0.25 -17.43 -14.59
C GLY A 91 0.81 -16.00 -14.63
N SER A 92 0.87 -15.41 -15.82
CA SER A 92 1.27 -14.02 -16.07
C SER A 92 0.10 -13.06 -16.25
N GLU A 93 -1.13 -13.49 -15.98
CA GLU A 93 -2.32 -12.66 -16.11
C GLU A 93 -2.88 -12.31 -14.72
N LEU A 94 -3.06 -11.01 -14.48
CA LEU A 94 -3.78 -10.51 -13.32
C LEU A 94 -5.21 -10.17 -13.73
N ILE A 95 -6.15 -11.00 -13.32
CA ILE A 95 -7.57 -10.87 -13.64
C ILE A 95 -8.24 -10.01 -12.57
N VAL A 96 -9.04 -9.04 -13.00
CA VAL A 96 -9.83 -8.18 -12.12
C VAL A 96 -11.29 -8.62 -12.15
N LEU A 97 -11.88 -8.81 -10.98
CA LEU A 97 -13.24 -9.27 -10.76
C LEU A 97 -14.09 -8.18 -10.11
N ASP A 98 -15.38 -8.14 -10.46
CA ASP A 98 -16.37 -7.36 -9.74
C ASP A 98 -16.80 -8.02 -8.41
N ASP A 99 -17.75 -7.41 -7.71
CA ASP A 99 -18.32 -7.93 -6.47
C ASP A 99 -19.07 -9.26 -6.64
N ASN A 100 -19.47 -9.61 -7.85
CA ASN A 100 -20.16 -10.85 -8.20
C ASN A 100 -19.19 -11.94 -8.70
N GLY A 101 -17.89 -11.67 -8.74
CA GLY A 101 -16.88 -12.59 -9.28
C GLY A 101 -16.80 -12.63 -10.80
N LYS A 102 -17.47 -11.72 -11.51
CA LYS A 102 -17.38 -11.61 -12.97
C LYS A 102 -16.12 -10.84 -13.35
N LYS A 103 -15.44 -11.31 -14.40
CA LYS A 103 -14.28 -10.63 -14.98
C LYS A 103 -14.67 -9.25 -15.54
N VAL A 104 -14.04 -8.20 -15.02
CA VAL A 104 -14.20 -6.82 -15.48
C VAL A 104 -12.92 -6.25 -16.08
N GLY A 105 -11.79 -6.92 -15.91
CA GLY A 105 -10.52 -6.48 -16.46
C GLY A 105 -9.47 -7.57 -16.43
N GLN A 106 -8.37 -7.30 -17.14
CA GLN A 106 -7.19 -8.14 -17.12
C GLN A 106 -5.97 -7.29 -17.40
N ILE A 107 -4.88 -7.56 -16.68
CA ILE A 107 -3.58 -6.95 -16.87
C ILE A 107 -2.58 -8.06 -17.15
N THR A 108 -1.92 -8.00 -18.31
CA THR A 108 -0.83 -8.91 -18.65
C THR A 108 0.46 -8.44 -17.97
N LEU A 109 1.11 -9.32 -17.23
CA LEU A 109 2.39 -9.10 -16.58
C LEU A 109 3.51 -9.51 -17.54
N HIS A 110 4.30 -8.55 -17.99
CA HIS A 110 5.33 -8.74 -19.00
C HIS A 110 6.68 -9.13 -18.41
N THR A 111 6.92 -8.81 -17.13
CA THR A 111 8.23 -9.05 -16.50
C THR A 111 8.09 -9.83 -15.19
N GLN A 112 9.14 -10.56 -14.83
CA GLN A 112 9.20 -11.23 -13.51
C GLN A 112 9.13 -10.24 -12.35
N LYS A 113 9.62 -9.01 -12.52
CA LYS A 113 9.54 -7.95 -11.50
C LYS A 113 8.08 -7.55 -11.22
N GLU A 114 7.24 -7.51 -12.24
CA GLU A 114 5.81 -7.24 -12.10
C GLU A 114 5.11 -8.38 -11.37
N LEU A 115 5.38 -9.62 -11.78
CA LEU A 115 4.83 -10.80 -11.12
C LEU A 115 5.23 -10.88 -9.64
N ALA A 116 6.52 -10.66 -9.33
CA ALA A 116 7.02 -10.65 -7.97
C ALA A 116 6.37 -9.55 -7.12
N TRP A 117 6.19 -8.35 -7.70
CA TRP A 117 5.51 -7.26 -7.02
C TRP A 117 4.03 -7.58 -6.73
N VAL A 118 3.29 -8.12 -7.70
CA VAL A 118 1.88 -8.49 -7.51
C VAL A 118 1.74 -9.56 -6.41
N ARG A 119 2.59 -10.60 -6.44
CA ARG A 119 2.61 -11.64 -5.40
C ARG A 119 2.89 -11.07 -4.01
N LYS A 120 3.93 -10.25 -3.91
CA LYS A 120 4.33 -9.64 -2.63
C LYS A 120 3.27 -8.68 -2.09
N PHE A 121 2.77 -7.77 -2.93
CA PHE A 121 1.88 -6.70 -2.49
C PHE A 121 0.51 -7.24 -2.10
N PHE A 122 -0.07 -8.14 -2.90
CA PHE A 122 -1.43 -8.68 -2.65
C PHE A 122 -1.46 -10.00 -1.86
N GLY A 123 -0.32 -10.69 -1.74
CA GLY A 123 -0.20 -11.95 -1.00
C GLY A 123 -0.67 -13.19 -1.77
N PHE A 124 -0.31 -13.28 -3.06
CA PHE A 124 -0.52 -14.48 -3.90
C PHE A 124 0.64 -15.46 -3.82
#